data_AF-A0A0D7E0V1-F1
#
_entry.id   AF-A0A0D7E0V1-F1
#
_cell.length_a   1.000
_cell.length_b   1.000
_cell.length_c   1.000
_cell.angle_alpha   90.00
_cell.angle_beta   90.00
_cell.angle_gamma   90.00
#
_symmetry.space_group_name_H-M   'P 1'
#
loop_
_entity.id
_entity.type
_entity.pdbx_description
1 polymer ?
#
loop_
_entity_poly.entity_id
_entity_poly.type
_entity_poly.pdbx_seq_one_letter_code
_entity_poly.pdbx_strand_id
1 'polypeptide(L)' 'PRSEARPLLQLLEGRACRVDLQLETPLGGVALCEWAGGAARVLVKAAEGPRLIVDPWAPERAA' A
#
# COMPACT_ATOMS: atom_id res chain seq x y z
N PRO A 1 8.82 -3.53 -2.08
CA PRO A 1 9.28 -2.25 -2.69
C PRO A 1 8.22 -1.67 -3.65
N ARG A 2 8.17 -0.35 -3.90
CA ARG A 2 7.12 0.24 -4.79
C ARG A 2 7.18 -0.30 -6.23
N SER A 3 8.38 -0.64 -6.71
CA SER A 3 8.61 -1.25 -8.03
C SER A 3 7.90 -2.59 -8.22
N GLU A 4 7.70 -3.38 -7.16
CA GLU A 4 7.04 -4.69 -7.22
C GLU A 4 5.51 -4.58 -7.18
N ALA A 5 4.97 -3.45 -6.73
CA ALA A 5 3.53 -3.28 -6.53
C ALA A 5 2.73 -3.34 -7.84
N ARG A 6 3.26 -2.73 -8.92
CA ARG A 6 2.59 -2.73 -10.23
C ARG A 6 2.55 -4.12 -10.86
N PRO A 7 3.64 -4.90 -10.94
CA PRO A 7 3.59 -6.30 -11.37
C PRO A 7 2.59 -7.14 -10.57
N LEU A 8 2.54 -6.99 -9.25
CA LEU A 8 1.57 -7.70 -8.40
C LEU A 8 0.13 -7.31 -8.73
N LEU A 9 -0.15 -6.03 -8.95
CA LEU A 9 -1.48 -5.57 -9.34
C LEU A 9 -1.91 -6.15 -10.69
N GLN A 10 -0.99 -6.20 -11.66
CA GLN A 10 -1.24 -6.78 -12.99
C GLN A 10 -1.58 -8.27 -12.94
N LEU A 11 -1.02 -9.03 -12.00
CA LEU A 11 -1.40 -10.43 -11.80
C LEU A 11 -2.86 -10.61 -11.37
N LEU A 12 -3.48 -9.57 -10.83
CA LEU A 12 -4.87 -9.56 -10.37
C LEU A 12 -5.84 -8.98 -11.40
N GLU A 13 -5.33 -8.36 -12.47
CA GLU A 13 -6.14 -7.87 -13.58
C GLU A 13 -6.72 -9.04 -14.40
N GLY A 14 -7.89 -8.82 -15.01
CA GLY A 14 -8.55 -9.81 -15.89
C GLY A 14 -9.12 -11.05 -15.18
N ARG A 15 -9.18 -11.07 -13.85
CA ARG A 15 -9.90 -12.11 -13.09
C ARG A 15 -11.41 -11.92 -13.25
N ALA A 16 -12.17 -13.00 -13.04
CA ALA A 16 -13.63 -13.01 -13.16
C ALA A 16 -14.34 -12.01 -12.22
N CYS A 17 -13.66 -11.56 -11.17
CA CYS A 17 -14.10 -10.50 -10.28
C CYS A 17 -12.93 -9.57 -9.95
N ARG A 18 -13.28 -8.36 -9.49
CA ARG A 18 -12.30 -7.42 -8.93
C ARG A 18 -11.68 -8.03 -7.67
N VAL A 19 -10.35 -8.06 -7.63
CA VAL A 19 -9.60 -8.46 -6.44
C VAL A 19 -9.05 -7.21 -5.77
N ASP A 20 -9.57 -6.90 -4.59
CA ASP A 20 -9.01 -5.87 -3.73
C ASP A 20 -8.01 -6.48 -2.76
N LEU A 21 -6.75 -6.05 -2.85
CA LEU A 21 -5.66 -6.54 -2.02
C LEU A 21 -5.11 -5.42 -1.14
N GLN A 22 -4.93 -5.73 0.15
CA GLN A 22 -4.25 -4.88 1.11
C GLN A 22 -2.90 -5.50 1.48
N LEU A 23 -1.84 -4.69 1.39
CA LEU A 23 -0.50 -5.05 1.83
C LEU A 23 -0.36 -4.72 3.32
N GLU A 24 0.22 -5.66 4.08
CA GLU A 24 0.71 -5.38 5.42
C GLU A 24 2.09 -4.74 5.33
N THR A 25 2.30 -3.68 6.10
CA THR A 25 3.58 -2.97 6.22
C THR A 25 3.86 -2.67 7.69
N PRO A 26 5.10 -2.34 8.07
CA PRO A 26 5.42 -1.99 9.46
C PRO A 26 4.55 -0.88 10.06
N LEU A 27 4.05 0.05 9.24
CA LEU A 27 3.24 1.19 9.70
C LEU A 27 1.72 0.95 9.62
N GLY A 28 1.28 -0.21 9.12
CA GLY A 28 -0.12 -0.59 8.97
C GLY A 28 -0.48 -1.11 7.58
N GLY A 29 -1.78 -1.16 7.28
CA GLY A 29 -2.27 -1.66 5.99
C GLY A 29 -2.34 -0.58 4.91
N VAL A 30 -1.90 -0.88 3.68
CA VAL A 30 -2.06 -0.01 2.50
C VAL A 30 -2.71 -0.79 1.35
N ALA A 31 -3.61 -0.17 0.58
CA ALA A 31 -4.16 -0.84 -0.59
C ALA A 31 -3.08 -1.02 -1.68
N LEU A 32 -3.01 -2.21 -2.29
CA LEU A 32 -2.05 -2.50 -3.35
C LEU A 32 -2.17 -1.52 -4.52
N CYS A 33 -3.40 -1.16 -4.90
CA CYS A 33 -3.64 -0.21 -5.99
C CYS A 33 -3.13 1.20 -5.68
N GLU A 34 -3.24 1.65 -4.42
CA GLU A 34 -2.70 2.95 -3.98
C GLU A 34 -1.16 2.93 -3.96
N TRP A 35 -0.57 1.84 -3.45
CA TRP A 35 0.88 1.69 -3.42
C TRP A 35 1.49 1.53 -4.82
N ALA A 36 0.80 0.85 -5.74
CA ALA A 36 1.19 0.74 -7.15
C ALA A 36 1.00 2.03 -7.97
N GLY A 37 0.28 3.01 -7.42
CA GLY A 37 0.04 4.30 -8.08
C GLY A 37 1.28 5.19 -8.16
N GLY A 38 1.10 6.41 -8.67
CA GLY A 38 2.16 7.44 -8.74
C GLY A 38 2.13 8.48 -7.62
N ALA A 39 1.21 8.38 -6.66
CA ALA A 39 1.06 9.37 -5.60
C ALA A 39 2.28 9.38 -4.65
N ALA A 40 2.73 10.58 -4.29
CA ALA A 40 3.87 10.77 -3.39
C ALA A 40 3.60 10.33 -1.94
N ARG A 41 2.33 10.27 -1.54
CA ARG A 41 1.88 9.77 -0.24
C ARG A 41 0.75 8.77 -0.44
N VAL A 42 0.64 7.82 0.47
CA VAL A 42 -0.40 6.78 0.49
C VAL A 42 -1.11 6.76 1.83
N LEU A 43 -2.38 6.36 1.81
CA LEU A 43 -3.17 6.22 3.02
C LEU A 43 -2.83 4.88 3.68
N VAL A 44 -2.35 4.96 4.92
CA VAL A 44 -2.08 3.80 5.76
C VAL A 44 -3.16 3.70 6.82
N LYS A 45 -3.77 2.52 6.89
CA LYS A 45 -4.71 2.12 7.94
C LYS A 45 -3.89 1.60 9.12
N ALA A 46 -3.54 2.48 10.05
CA ALA A 46 -2.82 2.15 11.28
C ALA A 46 -3.79 1.95 12.45
N ALA A 47 -3.31 1.34 13.54
CA ALA A 47 -4.11 1.06 14.74
C ALA A 47 -4.60 2.36 15.42
N GLU A 48 -3.73 3.37 15.48
CA GLU A 48 -4.02 4.73 15.96
C GLU A 48 -4.86 5.58 14.98
N GLY A 49 -5.19 5.04 13.81
CA GLY A 49 -6.05 5.68 12.83
C GLY A 49 -5.41 5.84 11.44
N PRO A 50 -6.17 6.36 10.46
CA PRO A 50 -5.66 6.55 9.11
C PRO A 50 -4.61 7.67 9.06
N ARG A 51 -3.44 7.38 8.47
CA ARG A 51 -2.34 8.34 8.27
C ARG A 51 -1.94 8.43 6.80
N LEU A 52 -1.71 9.63 6.30
CA LEU A 52 -1.22 9.84 4.93
C LEU A 52 0.31 10.01 4.97
N ILE A 53 1.07 9.05 4.47
CA ILE A 53 2.55 9.02 4.63
C ILE A 53 3.28 8.73 3.32
N VAL A 54 4.57 9.06 3.26
CA VAL A 54 5.39 8.90 2.04
C VAL A 54 5.78 7.43 1.82
N ASP A 55 6.27 6.78 2.87
CA ASP A 55 6.77 5.41 2.80
C ASP A 55 6.22 4.56 3.95
N PRO A 56 5.30 3.62 3.68
CA PRO A 56 4.75 2.71 4.69
C PRO A 56 5.72 1.59 5.11
N TRP A 57 6.81 1.40 4.36
CA TRP A 57 7.81 0.37 4.64
C TRP A 57 8.92 0.85 5.58
N ALA A 58 9.12 2.17 5.69
CA ALA A 58 10.08 2.74 6.61
C ALA A 58 9.60 2.55 8.05
N PRO A 59 10.47 2.15 8.99
CA PRO A 59 10.12 2.17 10.40
C PRO A 59 9.77 3.59 10.82
N GLU A 60 8.78 3.76 11.70
CA GLU A 60 8.46 5.06 12.26
C GLU A 60 9.73 5.56 12.95
N ARG A 61 10.29 6.68 12.49
CA ARG A 61 11.37 7.32 13.23
C ARG A 61 10.77 7.74 14.56
N ALA A 62 11.14 7.04 15.63
CA ALA A 62 10.87 7.51 16.99
C ALA A 62 11.35 8.96 17.08
N ALA A 63 10.42 9.86 17.36
CA ALA A 63 10.68 11.27 17.61
C ALA A 63 11.46 11.44 18.91
#